data_AF-A0A7W1UAT6-F1
#
_entry.id   AF-A0A7W1UAT6-F1
#
_cell.length_a   1.000
_cell.length_b   1.000
_cell.length_c   1.000
_cell.angle_alpha   90.00
_cell.angle_beta   90.00
_cell.angle_gamma   90.00
#
_symmetry.space_group_name_H-M   'P 1'
#
loop_
_entity.id
_entity.type
_entity.pdbx_description
1 polymer ?
#
loop_
_entity_poly.entity_id
_entity_poly.type
_entity_poly.pdbx_seq_one_letter_code
_entity_poly.pdbx_strand_id
1 'polypeptide(L)'
;MEKPAHGANGTHSKEFPSDFDRLKTILQQPNTLSALTPEWLDLGFEHRTRYETFNQSFTKGTAGSDQMVAQRTRILLGIKDIWDPIRFTLELADFRAPVADRGQDHNPNFVDHLDIFQLHLDLVSQNFLGTGSSGRLEVGRLVMDFGEGRLVAGHRFGSFTPSFDGMQLILGADKGSDWVLRAFVTQPVQRHTVSPDWNSPISYFSGAAISSRHVPWANGELYLFQLNEGSNLQKRNLSTMGFRVFAKPAKEHFDYEIESIYQVGEVDQTNHFAHRHHGEVGYSFATEWPLRFVYLFDYSSGDKNPKKNFDFLFAKRRAEYGPTGILGIIFPSNIISPVGFRSTLQPISTVK
;
A
#
# COMPACT_ATOMS: atom_id res chain seq x y z
N MET A 1 -47.07 -27.79 2.89
CA MET A 1 -47.13 -26.46 2.27
C MET A 1 -45.68 -26.08 1.98
N GLU A 2 -45.32 -26.16 0.71
CA GLU A 2 -43.95 -26.25 0.21
C GLU A 2 -43.13 -24.96 0.43
N LYS A 3 -41.88 -25.14 0.85
CA LYS A 3 -40.79 -24.19 0.61
C LYS A 3 -40.42 -24.26 -0.88
N PRO A 4 -40.27 -23.15 -1.60
CA PRO A 4 -39.51 -23.21 -2.84
C PRO A 4 -38.02 -23.27 -2.51
N ALA A 5 -37.39 -24.32 -3.00
CA ALA A 5 -35.96 -24.46 -3.11
C ALA A 5 -35.42 -23.54 -4.21
N HIS A 6 -34.42 -22.73 -3.90
CA HIS A 6 -33.54 -22.15 -4.91
C HIS A 6 -32.10 -22.56 -4.64
N GLY A 7 -31.73 -23.64 -5.34
CA GLY A 7 -30.59 -23.66 -6.25
C GLY A 7 -29.26 -23.16 -5.70
N ALA A 8 -28.45 -24.11 -5.26
CA ALA A 8 -27.01 -23.98 -5.22
C ALA A 8 -26.45 -23.61 -6.61
N ASN A 9 -25.70 -22.52 -6.65
CA ASN A 9 -24.45 -22.40 -7.41
C ASN A 9 -23.70 -21.21 -6.78
N GLY A 10 -23.12 -21.45 -5.61
CA GLY A 10 -22.21 -20.51 -4.98
C GLY A 10 -20.90 -20.52 -5.75
N THR A 11 -20.76 -19.62 -6.72
CA THR A 11 -19.45 -19.21 -7.22
C THR A 11 -18.73 -18.48 -6.09
N HIS A 12 -18.05 -19.25 -5.23
CA HIS A 12 -17.14 -18.73 -4.23
C HIS A 12 -16.00 -18.02 -4.95
N SER A 13 -16.04 -16.69 -5.00
CA SER A 13 -14.98 -15.88 -5.60
C SER A 13 -13.68 -16.14 -4.83
N LYS A 14 -12.70 -16.81 -5.47
CA LYS A 14 -11.30 -17.00 -5.01
C LYS A 14 -10.54 -15.65 -5.03
N GLU A 15 -11.12 -14.61 -4.44
CA GLU A 15 -10.70 -13.22 -4.59
C GLU A 15 -10.36 -12.60 -3.23
N PHE A 16 -9.12 -12.13 -3.15
CA PHE A 16 -8.55 -11.49 -1.98
C PHE A 16 -8.44 -9.99 -2.24
N PRO A 17 -9.01 -9.11 -1.40
CA PRO A 17 -8.85 -7.66 -1.57
C PRO A 17 -7.37 -7.27 -1.39
N SER A 18 -6.82 -6.51 -2.35
CA SER A 18 -5.70 -5.59 -2.05
C SER A 18 -6.35 -4.23 -1.87
N ASP A 19 -6.09 -3.59 -0.72
CA ASP A 19 -6.72 -2.33 -0.36
C ASP A 19 -6.07 -1.12 -1.07
N PHE A 20 -4.94 -1.31 -1.78
CA PHE A 20 -4.11 -0.21 -2.27
C PHE A 20 -3.76 -0.22 -3.76
N ASP A 21 -3.75 -1.37 -4.47
CA ASP A 21 -3.50 -1.35 -5.92
C ASP A 21 -4.78 -1.13 -6.72
N ARG A 22 -5.03 0.14 -7.04
CA ARG A 22 -6.18 0.58 -7.84
C ARG A 22 -6.31 -0.18 -9.18
N LEU A 23 -5.22 -0.64 -9.81
CA LEU A 23 -5.32 -1.37 -11.09
C LEU A 23 -5.90 -2.77 -10.87
N LYS A 24 -5.37 -3.50 -9.88
CA LYS A 24 -5.91 -4.80 -9.45
C LYS A 24 -7.34 -4.67 -8.96
N THR A 25 -7.68 -3.62 -8.21
CA THR A 25 -9.07 -3.34 -7.81
C THR A 25 -9.99 -3.00 -9.00
N ILE A 26 -9.51 -2.25 -9.99
CA ILE A 26 -10.27 -1.93 -11.22
C ILE A 26 -10.51 -3.20 -12.05
N LEU A 27 -9.54 -4.12 -12.08
CA LEU A 27 -9.70 -5.42 -12.76
C LEU A 27 -10.63 -6.38 -12.03
N GLN A 28 -10.73 -6.25 -10.71
CA GLN A 28 -11.72 -6.94 -9.89
C GLN A 28 -13.15 -6.39 -10.06
N GLN A 29 -13.31 -5.27 -10.76
CA GLN A 29 -14.62 -4.73 -11.13
C GLN A 29 -14.90 -5.02 -12.61
N PRO A 30 -16.18 -5.21 -13.00
CA PRO A 30 -16.54 -5.33 -14.40
C PRO A 30 -16.06 -4.09 -15.15
N ASN A 31 -15.01 -4.25 -15.95
CA ASN A 31 -14.48 -3.21 -16.81
C ASN A 31 -14.56 -3.68 -18.26
N THR A 32 -14.52 -2.72 -19.19
CA THR A 32 -14.70 -2.98 -20.61
C THR A 32 -13.64 -3.92 -21.20
N LEU A 33 -12.43 -3.95 -20.64
CA LEU A 33 -11.36 -4.84 -21.09
C LEU A 33 -11.58 -6.27 -20.62
N SER A 34 -11.95 -6.48 -19.35
CA SER A 34 -12.30 -7.80 -18.80
C SER A 34 -13.54 -8.41 -19.49
N ALA A 35 -14.44 -7.60 -20.03
CA ALA A 35 -15.56 -8.08 -20.83
C ALA A 35 -15.17 -8.51 -22.26
N LEU A 36 -13.98 -8.12 -22.73
CA LEU A 36 -13.46 -8.40 -24.07
C LEU A 36 -12.37 -9.48 -24.08
N THR A 37 -11.92 -9.96 -22.92
CA THR A 37 -10.94 -11.04 -22.78
C THR A 37 -11.60 -12.36 -22.40
N PRO A 38 -11.00 -13.52 -22.74
CA PRO A 38 -11.42 -14.80 -22.21
C PRO A 38 -11.37 -14.84 -20.68
N GLU A 39 -12.20 -15.67 -20.04
CA GLU A 39 -12.28 -15.75 -18.56
C GLU A 39 -10.94 -16.07 -17.87
N TRP A 40 -10.03 -16.77 -18.54
CA TRP A 40 -8.71 -17.12 -18.03
C TRP A 40 -7.69 -15.97 -18.11
N LEU A 41 -8.00 -14.88 -18.81
CA LEU A 41 -7.10 -13.76 -19.06
C LEU A 41 -7.64 -12.48 -18.41
N ASP A 42 -6.87 -11.96 -17.46
CA ASP A 42 -7.07 -10.62 -16.92
C ASP A 42 -6.13 -9.65 -17.63
N LEU A 43 -6.67 -8.58 -18.22
CA LEU A 43 -5.89 -7.54 -18.90
C LEU A 43 -6.29 -6.16 -18.40
N GLY A 44 -5.33 -5.40 -17.88
CA GLY A 44 -5.52 -4.04 -17.41
C GLY A 44 -4.59 -3.04 -18.06
N PHE A 45 -5.11 -1.86 -18.34
CA PHE A 45 -4.35 -0.72 -18.81
C PHE A 45 -4.72 0.52 -17.98
N GLU A 46 -3.71 1.25 -17.52
CA GLU A 46 -3.91 2.55 -16.89
C GLU A 46 -2.91 3.54 -17.47
N HIS A 47 -3.41 4.71 -17.87
CA HIS A 47 -2.58 5.88 -18.07
C HIS A 47 -3.05 7.02 -17.17
N ARG A 48 -2.11 7.69 -16.52
CA ARG A 48 -2.36 8.87 -15.68
C ARG A 48 -1.36 9.96 -16.02
N THR A 49 -1.88 11.14 -16.33
CA THR A 49 -1.11 12.39 -16.43
C THR A 49 -1.50 13.33 -15.29
N ARG A 50 -0.51 13.96 -14.66
CA ARG A 50 -0.72 14.97 -13.61
C ARG A 50 0.22 16.15 -13.85
N TYR A 51 -0.31 17.36 -13.81
CA TYR A 51 0.50 18.57 -13.68
C TYR A 51 0.61 18.95 -12.20
N GLU A 52 1.82 19.25 -11.75
CA GLU A 52 2.11 19.72 -10.40
C GLU A 52 2.90 21.01 -10.48
N THR A 53 2.59 21.96 -9.60
CA THR A 53 3.39 23.16 -9.42
C THR A 53 3.28 23.66 -7.99
N PHE A 54 4.34 24.30 -7.51
CA PHE A 54 4.27 25.19 -6.36
C PHE A 54 5.21 26.37 -6.58
N ASN A 55 4.93 27.47 -5.89
CA ASN A 55 5.82 28.62 -5.82
C ASN A 55 6.38 28.76 -4.39
N GLN A 56 7.44 29.57 -4.24
CA GLN A 56 8.09 29.87 -2.96
C GLN A 56 8.62 28.61 -2.28
N SER A 57 9.70 28.06 -2.82
CA SER A 57 10.32 26.85 -2.27
C SER A 57 10.67 26.96 -0.79
N PHE A 58 10.43 25.86 -0.07
CA PHE A 58 10.68 25.71 1.36
C PHE A 58 12.07 25.13 1.66
N THR A 59 12.82 24.75 0.62
CA THR A 59 14.15 24.15 0.75
C THR A 59 15.23 25.24 0.66
N LYS A 60 16.10 25.30 1.66
CA LYS A 60 17.23 26.24 1.70
C LYS A 60 18.05 26.15 0.42
N GLY A 61 18.34 27.30 -0.19
CA GLY A 61 19.14 27.37 -1.43
C GLY A 61 18.36 27.10 -2.71
N THR A 62 17.05 26.86 -2.63
CA THR A 62 16.17 26.80 -3.80
C THR A 62 15.20 27.97 -3.74
N ALA A 63 15.25 28.86 -4.73
CA ALA A 63 14.33 29.99 -4.86
C ALA A 63 13.39 29.77 -6.06
N GLY A 64 12.25 30.45 -6.05
CA GLY A 64 11.29 30.42 -7.16
C GLY A 64 10.33 29.22 -7.12
N SER A 65 9.72 28.97 -8.28
CA SER A 65 8.75 27.89 -8.49
C SER A 65 9.41 26.56 -8.80
N ASP A 66 8.58 25.52 -8.76
CA ASP A 66 8.87 24.16 -9.20
C ASP A 66 7.64 23.65 -9.94
N GLN A 67 7.84 22.83 -10.96
CA GLN A 67 6.76 22.20 -11.70
C GLN A 67 7.18 20.88 -12.33
N MET A 68 6.19 20.06 -12.66
CA MET A 68 6.39 18.80 -13.37
C MET A 68 5.09 18.33 -14.02
N VAL A 69 5.19 17.70 -15.18
CA VAL A 69 4.13 16.84 -15.72
C VAL A 69 4.51 15.39 -15.43
N ALA A 70 3.87 14.76 -14.46
CA ALA A 70 4.08 13.36 -14.12
C ALA A 70 3.17 12.45 -14.97
N GLN A 71 3.77 11.50 -15.68
CA GLN A 71 3.10 10.50 -16.48
C GLN A 71 3.36 9.12 -15.89
N ARG A 72 2.30 8.30 -15.82
CA ARG A 72 2.35 6.90 -15.41
C ARG A 72 1.52 6.07 -16.35
N THR A 73 2.13 5.10 -16.99
CA THR A 73 1.47 4.09 -17.82
C THR A 73 1.71 2.73 -17.20
N ARG A 74 0.66 1.92 -17.05
CA ARG A 74 0.73 0.57 -16.46
C ARG A 74 -0.06 -0.41 -17.31
N ILE A 75 0.50 -1.59 -17.49
CA ILE A 75 -0.12 -2.72 -18.18
C ILE A 75 -0.06 -3.91 -17.23
N LEU A 76 -1.21 -4.48 -16.89
CA LEU A 76 -1.31 -5.71 -16.12
C LEU A 76 -1.78 -6.84 -17.02
N LEU A 77 -1.10 -7.97 -16.96
CA LEU A 77 -1.53 -9.23 -17.54
C LEU A 77 -1.60 -10.29 -16.43
N GLY A 78 -2.75 -10.92 -16.28
CA GLY A 78 -2.98 -12.03 -15.38
C GLY A 78 -3.47 -13.26 -16.15
N ILE A 79 -2.92 -14.43 -15.86
CA ILE A 79 -3.42 -15.71 -16.37
C ILE A 79 -3.91 -16.53 -15.18
N LYS A 80 -5.16 -16.97 -15.23
CA LYS A 80 -5.81 -17.77 -14.19
C LYS A 80 -6.55 -18.97 -14.79
N ASP A 81 -6.80 -19.96 -13.94
CA ASP A 81 -7.70 -21.09 -14.19
C ASP A 81 -7.31 -22.04 -15.36
N ILE A 82 -6.26 -21.75 -16.15
CA ILE A 82 -5.68 -22.69 -17.13
C ILE A 82 -4.91 -23.82 -16.44
N TRP A 83 -4.13 -23.47 -15.42
CA TRP A 83 -3.27 -24.39 -14.68
C TRP A 83 -3.64 -24.41 -13.19
N ASP A 84 -4.94 -24.38 -12.85
CA ASP A 84 -5.42 -24.39 -11.44
C ASP A 84 -4.70 -25.50 -10.65
N PRO A 85 -4.11 -25.20 -9.48
CA PRO A 85 -4.20 -24.00 -8.64
C PRO A 85 -3.25 -22.82 -8.96
N ILE A 86 -2.52 -22.86 -10.08
CA ILE A 86 -1.49 -21.87 -10.43
C ILE A 86 -2.10 -20.69 -11.17
N ARG A 87 -1.69 -19.48 -10.80
CA ARG A 87 -1.95 -18.22 -11.52
C ARG A 87 -0.65 -17.50 -11.81
N PHE A 88 -0.64 -16.66 -12.84
CA PHE A 88 0.50 -15.85 -13.24
C PHE A 88 0.10 -14.38 -13.30
N THR A 89 0.98 -13.49 -12.86
CA THR A 89 0.80 -12.04 -12.95
C THR A 89 2.06 -11.37 -13.49
N LEU A 90 1.89 -10.45 -14.43
CA LEU A 90 2.90 -9.53 -14.94
C LEU A 90 2.33 -8.11 -14.91
N GLU A 91 3.04 -7.17 -14.26
CA GLU A 91 2.79 -5.73 -14.37
C GLU A 91 4.01 -5.05 -14.97
N LEU A 92 3.81 -4.36 -16.09
CA LEU A 92 4.78 -3.43 -16.66
C LEU A 92 4.35 -2.01 -16.34
N ALA A 93 5.29 -1.14 -15.98
CA ALA A 93 5.00 0.26 -15.79
C ALA A 93 6.10 1.17 -16.36
N ASP A 94 5.69 2.34 -16.83
CA ASP A 94 6.56 3.39 -17.37
C ASP A 94 6.15 4.72 -16.72
N PHE A 95 7.12 5.36 -16.05
CA PHE A 95 6.98 6.61 -15.34
C PHE A 95 7.90 7.67 -15.94
N ARG A 96 7.30 8.79 -16.36
CA ARG A 96 8.03 9.90 -16.97
C ARG A 96 7.67 11.21 -16.30
N ALA A 97 8.58 12.16 -16.37
CA ALA A 97 8.40 13.50 -15.83
C ALA A 97 8.84 14.56 -16.86
N PRO A 98 8.17 14.66 -18.04
CA PRO A 98 8.46 15.75 -18.97
C PRO A 98 8.27 17.11 -18.30
N VAL A 99 9.03 18.10 -18.77
CA VAL A 99 9.00 19.50 -18.31
C VAL A 99 9.19 19.66 -16.79
N ALA A 100 9.84 18.69 -16.15
CA ALA A 100 10.15 18.77 -14.73
C ALA A 100 11.33 19.71 -14.50
N ASP A 101 11.19 20.60 -13.53
CA ASP A 101 12.29 21.48 -13.13
C ASP A 101 13.31 20.70 -12.28
N ARG A 102 14.46 21.34 -12.00
CA ARG A 102 15.43 20.91 -10.98
C ARG A 102 16.00 19.50 -11.18
N GLY A 103 16.03 19.00 -12.42
CA GLY A 103 16.54 17.67 -12.77
C GLY A 103 15.68 16.52 -12.24
N GLN A 104 14.43 16.79 -11.88
CA GLN A 104 13.49 15.77 -11.39
C GLN A 104 13.17 14.71 -12.45
N ASP A 105 13.32 15.06 -13.73
CA ASP A 105 13.21 14.19 -14.90
C ASP A 105 14.28 13.08 -14.95
N HIS A 106 15.30 13.15 -14.10
CA HIS A 106 16.33 12.11 -13.94
C HIS A 106 16.36 11.50 -12.54
N ASN A 107 15.35 11.77 -11.69
CA ASN A 107 15.32 11.32 -10.31
C ASN A 107 14.48 10.04 -10.15
N PRO A 108 15.02 8.97 -9.54
CA PRO A 108 14.32 7.68 -9.36
C PRO A 108 13.07 7.75 -8.47
N ASN A 109 12.81 8.88 -7.80
CA ASN A 109 11.55 9.09 -7.09
C ASN A 109 10.39 9.47 -8.04
N PHE A 110 10.70 10.03 -9.20
CA PHE A 110 9.71 10.58 -10.14
C PHE A 110 9.70 9.84 -11.48
N VAL A 111 10.86 9.35 -11.93
CA VAL A 111 11.08 8.70 -13.23
C VAL A 111 11.58 7.29 -13.05
N ASP A 112 11.05 6.40 -13.87
CA ASP A 112 11.43 5.00 -13.99
C ASP A 112 10.85 4.52 -15.31
N HIS A 113 11.72 4.38 -16.30
CA HIS A 113 11.31 3.96 -17.65
C HIS A 113 10.76 2.54 -17.62
N LEU A 114 10.12 2.10 -18.71
CA LEU A 114 9.50 0.77 -18.83
C LEU A 114 10.23 -0.34 -18.04
N ASP A 115 9.63 -0.77 -16.93
CA ASP A 115 10.17 -1.79 -16.04
C ASP A 115 9.08 -2.76 -15.55
N ILE A 116 9.54 -3.89 -15.01
CA ILE A 116 8.74 -4.96 -14.43
C ILE A 116 8.47 -4.66 -12.95
N PHE A 117 7.23 -4.27 -12.66
CA PHE A 117 6.76 -3.90 -11.33
C PHE A 117 6.27 -5.09 -10.51
N GLN A 118 5.58 -6.02 -11.17
CA GLN A 118 5.15 -7.28 -10.59
C GLN A 118 5.44 -8.39 -11.60
N LEU A 119 5.97 -9.50 -11.13
CA LEU A 119 6.17 -10.72 -11.91
C LEU A 119 6.18 -11.89 -10.96
N HIS A 120 5.06 -12.59 -10.85
CA HIS A 120 4.95 -13.66 -9.88
C HIS A 120 3.99 -14.77 -10.31
N LEU A 121 4.21 -15.94 -9.70
CA LEU A 121 3.32 -17.09 -9.77
C LEU A 121 2.62 -17.26 -8.42
N ASP A 122 1.33 -17.54 -8.47
CA ASP A 122 0.50 -17.74 -7.29
C ASP A 122 -0.01 -19.17 -7.24
N LEU A 123 0.11 -19.80 -6.07
CA LEU A 123 -0.61 -21.01 -5.74
C LEU A 123 -1.85 -20.63 -4.93
N VAL A 124 -3.04 -20.79 -5.49
CA VAL A 124 -4.31 -20.39 -4.85
C VAL A 124 -5.19 -21.61 -4.59
N SER A 125 -5.58 -21.82 -3.34
CA SER A 125 -6.46 -22.92 -2.94
C SER A 125 -7.48 -22.47 -1.90
N GLN A 126 -8.67 -23.07 -1.93
CA GLN A 126 -9.71 -22.90 -0.91
C GLN A 126 -9.48 -23.79 0.32
N ASN A 127 -8.62 -24.81 0.19
CA ASN A 127 -8.16 -25.66 1.27
C ASN A 127 -6.64 -25.76 1.19
N PHE A 128 -5.97 -24.65 1.52
CA PHE A 128 -4.55 -24.51 1.32
C PHE A 128 -3.78 -25.50 2.20
N LEU A 129 -3.03 -26.39 1.57
CA LEU A 129 -2.27 -27.46 2.22
C LEU A 129 -3.10 -28.34 3.18
N GLY A 130 -4.42 -28.46 2.98
CA GLY A 130 -5.28 -29.28 3.84
C GLY A 130 -5.66 -28.65 5.19
N THR A 131 -5.43 -27.34 5.37
CA THR A 131 -5.70 -26.61 6.62
C THR A 131 -7.19 -26.29 6.87
N GLY A 132 -8.06 -26.54 5.90
CA GLY A 132 -9.47 -26.15 5.92
C GLY A 132 -9.72 -24.66 5.68
N SER A 133 -8.67 -23.86 5.46
CA SER A 133 -8.74 -22.44 5.15
C SER A 133 -8.26 -22.17 3.72
N SER A 134 -8.76 -21.12 3.06
CA SER A 134 -8.12 -20.68 1.83
C SER A 134 -6.72 -20.15 2.08
N GLY A 135 -5.95 -20.15 1.01
CA GLY A 135 -4.62 -19.60 1.03
C GLY A 135 -4.12 -19.28 -0.37
N ARG A 136 -3.16 -18.36 -0.37
CA ARG A 136 -2.43 -17.91 -1.55
C ARG A 136 -0.97 -17.78 -1.19
N LEU A 137 -0.10 -18.49 -1.93
CA LEU A 137 1.34 -18.31 -1.88
C LEU A 137 1.78 -17.65 -3.19
N GLU A 138 2.33 -16.44 -3.10
CA GLU A 138 2.84 -15.65 -4.22
C GLU A 138 4.37 -15.74 -4.20
N VAL A 139 4.98 -16.03 -5.35
CA VAL A 139 6.45 -16.15 -5.50
C VAL A 139 6.92 -15.37 -6.70
N GLY A 140 7.85 -14.43 -6.51
CA GLY A 140 8.43 -13.60 -7.55
C GLY A 140 8.63 -12.16 -7.09
N ARG A 141 8.47 -11.21 -8.01
CA ARG A 141 8.45 -9.77 -7.74
C ARG A 141 7.05 -9.33 -7.37
N LEU A 142 6.91 -8.78 -6.17
CA LEU A 142 5.66 -8.44 -5.52
C LEU A 142 5.61 -6.96 -5.18
N VAL A 143 4.42 -6.37 -5.27
CA VAL A 143 4.09 -5.12 -4.57
C VAL A 143 3.31 -5.48 -3.32
N MET A 144 3.79 -5.03 -2.16
CA MET A 144 3.16 -5.30 -0.88
C MET A 144 2.55 -4.02 -0.30
N ASP A 145 1.42 -4.18 0.38
CA ASP A 145 0.75 -3.17 1.19
C ASP A 145 0.31 -3.78 2.53
N PHE A 146 0.38 -3.04 3.62
CA PHE A 146 -0.07 -3.46 4.96
C PHE A 146 -0.76 -2.30 5.69
N GLY A 147 -1.82 -2.59 6.44
CA GLY A 147 -2.59 -1.58 7.19
C GLY A 147 -3.05 -0.42 6.29
N GLU A 148 -2.88 0.83 6.75
CA GLU A 148 -3.11 2.04 5.93
C GLU A 148 -1.91 2.46 5.07
N GLY A 149 -0.90 1.60 4.96
CA GLY A 149 0.33 1.89 4.24
C GLY A 149 1.28 2.84 4.99
N ARG A 150 1.28 2.80 6.32
CA ARG A 150 2.18 3.63 7.18
C ARG A 150 3.60 3.07 7.33
N LEU A 151 3.81 1.80 6.98
CA LEU A 151 5.11 1.13 6.97
C LEU A 151 5.46 0.51 5.61
N VAL A 152 4.48 -0.07 4.91
CA VAL A 152 4.68 -0.72 3.61
C VAL A 152 3.48 -0.37 2.73
N ALA A 153 3.70 0.32 1.61
CA ALA A 153 2.62 0.85 0.80
C ALA A 153 2.86 0.72 -0.71
N GLY A 154 1.90 0.07 -1.38
CA GLY A 154 1.78 0.03 -2.84
C GLY A 154 1.35 1.36 -3.48
N HIS A 155 1.02 1.34 -4.77
CA HIS A 155 0.64 2.52 -5.58
C HIS A 155 -0.51 3.36 -4.97
N ARG A 156 -0.39 4.70 -4.95
CA ARG A 156 -1.47 5.61 -4.53
C ARG A 156 -1.41 6.87 -5.38
N PHE A 157 -0.54 7.81 -5.01
CA PHE A 157 -0.42 9.10 -5.68
C PHE A 157 0.91 9.29 -6.43
N GLY A 158 2.07 8.97 -5.84
CA GLY A 158 3.38 9.18 -6.49
C GLY A 158 3.76 8.15 -7.58
N SER A 159 4.88 8.40 -8.26
CA SER A 159 5.55 7.47 -9.18
C SER A 159 6.39 6.42 -8.45
N PHE A 160 6.80 6.70 -7.22
CA PHE A 160 7.53 5.75 -6.37
C PHE A 160 6.59 4.69 -5.76
N THR A 161 6.92 3.43 -5.96
CA THR A 161 6.29 2.28 -5.29
C THR A 161 7.35 1.20 -5.07
N PRO A 162 7.61 0.80 -3.81
CA PRO A 162 8.54 -0.28 -3.51
C PRO A 162 8.04 -1.61 -4.06
N SER A 163 8.94 -2.35 -4.71
CA SER A 163 8.76 -3.73 -5.12
C SER A 163 9.71 -4.63 -4.34
N PHE A 164 9.35 -5.91 -4.24
CA PHE A 164 10.00 -6.88 -3.37
C PHE A 164 10.12 -8.22 -4.09
N ASP A 165 11.34 -8.74 -4.19
CA ASP A 165 11.58 -10.07 -4.77
C ASP A 165 11.57 -11.11 -3.64
N GLY A 166 10.68 -12.11 -3.70
CA GLY A 166 10.59 -13.14 -2.68
C GLY A 166 9.25 -13.87 -2.68
N MET A 167 8.73 -14.13 -1.48
CA MET A 167 7.50 -14.89 -1.28
C MET A 167 6.57 -14.23 -0.27
N GLN A 168 5.27 -14.31 -0.54
CA GLN A 168 4.21 -13.91 0.39
C GLN A 168 3.17 -15.02 0.52
N LEU A 169 2.80 -15.36 1.76
CA LEU A 169 1.70 -16.24 2.10
C LEU A 169 0.55 -15.42 2.68
N ILE A 170 -0.66 -15.69 2.21
CA ILE A 170 -1.92 -15.15 2.74
C ILE A 170 -2.82 -16.33 3.07
N LEU A 171 -3.31 -16.42 4.30
CA LEU A 171 -4.24 -17.46 4.75
C LEU A 171 -5.51 -16.86 5.33
N GLY A 172 -6.62 -17.57 5.11
CA GLY A 172 -7.89 -17.27 5.75
C GLY A 172 -8.60 -16.03 5.20
N ALA A 173 -8.29 -15.53 4.01
CA ALA A 173 -8.94 -14.31 3.50
C ALA A 173 -10.19 -14.57 2.63
N ASP A 174 -10.91 -15.66 2.88
CA ASP A 174 -12.23 -15.89 2.30
C ASP A 174 -13.27 -14.92 2.87
N LYS A 175 -14.33 -14.66 2.09
CA LYS A 175 -15.43 -13.76 2.47
C LYS A 175 -16.12 -14.10 3.82
N GLY A 176 -15.99 -15.33 4.31
CA GLY A 176 -16.58 -15.79 5.57
C GLY A 176 -15.59 -15.94 6.73
N SER A 177 -14.31 -15.61 6.54
CA SER A 177 -13.33 -15.69 7.61
C SER A 177 -13.23 -14.39 8.39
N ASP A 178 -13.25 -14.50 9.71
CA ASP A 178 -13.09 -13.38 10.63
C ASP A 178 -11.61 -13.08 10.91
N TRP A 179 -10.65 -13.78 10.29
CA TRP A 179 -9.23 -13.53 10.46
C TRP A 179 -8.46 -13.66 9.15
N VAL A 180 -7.35 -12.94 9.03
CA VAL A 180 -6.41 -13.10 7.90
C VAL A 180 -4.99 -13.07 8.42
N LEU A 181 -4.19 -14.07 8.07
CA LEU A 181 -2.74 -14.06 8.29
C LEU A 181 -2.03 -13.74 6.98
N ARG A 182 -1.10 -12.80 7.03
CA ARG A 182 -0.16 -12.49 5.96
C ARG A 182 1.25 -12.65 6.48
N ALA A 183 2.11 -13.35 5.76
CA ALA A 183 3.52 -13.52 6.10
C ALA A 183 4.37 -13.40 4.84
N PHE A 184 5.58 -12.87 4.95
CA PHE A 184 6.45 -12.69 3.79
C PHE A 184 7.93 -12.80 4.17
N VAL A 185 8.73 -13.19 3.18
CA VAL A 185 10.19 -13.13 3.21
C VAL A 185 10.66 -12.66 1.85
N THR A 186 11.30 -11.50 1.81
CA THR A 186 11.60 -10.80 0.56
C THR A 186 12.93 -10.05 0.63
N GLN A 187 13.38 -9.60 -0.53
CA GLN A 187 14.45 -8.63 -0.69
C GLN A 187 13.86 -7.37 -1.33
N PRO A 188 14.04 -6.18 -0.73
CA PRO A 188 13.66 -4.94 -1.37
C PRO A 188 14.43 -4.75 -2.69
N VAL A 189 13.71 -4.37 -3.73
CA VAL A 189 14.26 -4.08 -5.04
C VAL A 189 14.82 -2.65 -5.07
N GLN A 190 16.01 -2.49 -5.64
CA GLN A 190 16.64 -1.20 -5.85
C GLN A 190 16.21 -0.64 -7.20
N ARG A 191 15.68 0.59 -7.16
CA ARG A 191 15.22 1.28 -8.37
C ARG A 191 16.37 1.92 -9.14
N HIS A 192 16.33 1.78 -10.45
CA HIS A 192 17.18 2.50 -11.38
C HIS A 192 16.32 3.27 -12.39
N THR A 193 16.74 4.46 -12.83
CA THR A 193 15.89 5.32 -13.66
C THR A 193 15.76 4.85 -15.12
N VAL A 194 16.83 4.23 -15.64
CA VAL A 194 16.99 3.90 -17.07
C VAL A 194 17.45 2.46 -17.32
N SER A 195 17.64 1.67 -16.26
CA SER A 195 18.01 0.27 -16.34
C SER A 195 17.03 -0.56 -15.51
N PRO A 196 16.85 -1.85 -15.80
CA PRO A 196 15.92 -2.69 -15.05
C PRO A 196 16.24 -2.71 -13.56
N ASP A 197 15.20 -2.69 -12.74
CA ASP A 197 15.34 -2.75 -11.29
C ASP A 197 15.85 -4.13 -10.85
N TRP A 198 16.80 -4.14 -9.90
CA TRP A 198 17.42 -5.36 -9.41
C TRP A 198 17.33 -5.47 -7.89
N ASN A 199 17.38 -6.68 -7.34
CA ASN A 199 17.36 -6.86 -5.90
C ASN A 199 18.62 -6.29 -5.23
N SER A 200 18.50 -5.82 -3.99
CA SER A 200 19.68 -5.57 -3.16
C SER A 200 20.16 -6.91 -2.57
N PRO A 201 21.30 -7.48 -2.98
CA PRO A 201 21.72 -8.80 -2.51
C PRO A 201 22.06 -8.83 -1.00
N ILE A 202 22.15 -7.66 -0.38
CA ILE A 202 22.52 -7.47 1.03
C ILE A 202 21.35 -6.97 1.89
N SER A 203 20.12 -6.92 1.34
CA SER A 203 18.96 -6.42 2.06
C SER A 203 17.83 -7.45 2.09
N TYR A 204 17.30 -7.70 3.29
CA TYR A 204 16.23 -8.66 3.57
C TYR A 204 15.13 -7.99 4.37
N PHE A 205 13.89 -8.24 3.97
CA PHE A 205 12.70 -7.76 4.64
C PHE A 205 11.71 -8.91 4.81
N SER A 206 11.38 -9.22 6.06
CA SER A 206 10.46 -10.31 6.41
C SER A 206 9.48 -9.86 7.48
N GLY A 207 8.39 -10.61 7.63
CA GLY A 207 7.47 -10.37 8.72
C GLY A 207 6.12 -11.04 8.54
N ALA A 208 5.22 -10.73 9.46
CA ALA A 208 3.86 -11.22 9.46
C ALA A 208 2.89 -10.21 10.05
N ALA A 209 1.65 -10.26 9.61
CA ALA A 209 0.52 -9.51 10.14
C ALA A 209 -0.69 -10.44 10.26
N ILE A 210 -1.41 -10.35 11.38
CA ILE A 210 -2.69 -11.02 11.57
C ILE A 210 -3.76 -9.97 11.81
N SER A 211 -4.85 -10.05 11.04
CA SER A 211 -6.03 -9.22 11.24
C SER A 211 -7.20 -10.08 11.73
N SER A 212 -8.11 -9.46 12.48
CA SER A 212 -9.28 -10.10 13.07
C SER A 212 -10.48 -9.16 13.06
N ARG A 213 -11.68 -9.72 12.84
CA ARG A 213 -12.98 -9.05 12.80
C ARG A 213 -13.99 -9.64 13.78
N HIS A 214 -13.54 -10.51 14.69
CA HIS A 214 -14.41 -11.22 15.64
C HIS A 214 -15.13 -10.30 16.63
N VAL A 215 -14.64 -9.06 16.82
CA VAL A 215 -15.24 -8.09 17.74
C VAL A 215 -16.22 -7.21 16.94
N PRO A 216 -17.54 -7.19 17.25
CA PRO A 216 -18.53 -6.52 16.41
C PRO A 216 -18.32 -5.02 16.20
N TRP A 217 -17.70 -4.36 17.19
CA TRP A 217 -17.46 -2.92 17.19
C TRP A 217 -16.07 -2.54 16.71
N ALA A 218 -15.15 -3.49 16.49
CA ALA A 218 -13.77 -3.19 16.11
C ALA A 218 -13.10 -4.31 15.30
N ASN A 219 -12.30 -3.90 14.32
CA ASN A 219 -11.30 -4.75 13.69
C ASN A 219 -9.98 -4.56 14.44
N GLY A 220 -9.17 -5.62 14.52
CA GLY A 220 -7.84 -5.59 15.11
C GLY A 220 -6.79 -6.10 14.13
N GLU A 221 -5.59 -5.54 14.18
CA GLU A 221 -4.41 -6.02 13.45
C GLU A 221 -3.19 -5.99 14.38
N LEU A 222 -2.38 -7.04 14.31
CA LEU A 222 -1.07 -7.13 14.96
C LEU A 222 -0.04 -7.48 13.91
N TYR A 223 1.12 -6.85 13.93
CA TYR A 223 2.18 -7.13 12.97
C TYR A 223 3.59 -7.01 13.57
N LEU A 224 4.51 -7.76 12.97
CA LEU A 224 5.94 -7.75 13.26
C LEU A 224 6.70 -7.83 11.93
N PHE A 225 7.58 -6.87 11.71
CA PHE A 225 8.47 -6.82 10.55
C PHE A 225 9.93 -6.76 10.99
N GLN A 226 10.81 -7.34 10.20
CA GLN A 226 12.25 -7.34 10.38
C GLN A 226 12.91 -6.86 9.09
N LEU A 227 13.67 -5.78 9.18
CA LEU A 227 14.52 -5.26 8.11
C LEU A 227 15.98 -5.47 8.48
N ASN A 228 16.75 -6.09 7.57
CA ASN A 228 18.21 -6.14 7.63
C ASN A 228 18.74 -5.60 6.31
N GLU A 229 19.35 -4.42 6.31
CA GLU A 229 19.77 -3.71 5.10
C GLU A 229 21.29 -3.46 5.13
N GLY A 230 21.99 -4.01 4.14
CA GLY A 230 23.44 -4.15 4.14
C GLY A 230 24.24 -3.01 3.51
N SER A 231 23.63 -2.06 2.78
CA SER A 231 24.12 -0.71 2.41
C SER A 231 23.69 -0.28 0.99
N ASN A 232 23.46 1.03 0.86
CA ASN A 232 23.71 1.86 -0.32
C ASN A 232 23.58 3.35 0.05
N LEU A 233 22.86 3.67 1.12
CA LEU A 233 22.80 5.01 1.73
C LEU A 233 22.85 4.99 3.27
N GLN A 234 22.28 3.94 3.87
CA GLN A 234 22.19 3.72 5.31
C GLN A 234 22.16 2.21 5.60
N LYS A 235 22.75 1.75 6.70
CA LYS A 235 22.63 0.38 7.19
C LYS A 235 21.58 0.34 8.28
N ARG A 236 20.55 -0.51 8.11
CA ARG A 236 19.42 -0.60 9.04
C ARG A 236 19.20 -2.04 9.45
N ASN A 237 19.19 -2.31 10.75
CA ASN A 237 18.72 -3.55 11.34
C ASN A 237 17.58 -3.19 12.30
N LEU A 238 16.34 -3.32 11.83
CA LEU A 238 15.16 -2.82 12.54
C LEU A 238 14.13 -3.93 12.71
N SER A 239 13.76 -4.20 13.96
CA SER A 239 12.55 -4.92 14.30
C SER A 239 11.43 -3.90 14.55
N THR A 240 10.36 -3.99 13.77
CA THR A 240 9.19 -3.11 13.87
C THR A 240 7.99 -3.92 14.29
N MET A 241 7.36 -3.59 15.41
CA MET A 241 6.11 -4.20 15.86
C MET A 241 5.03 -3.14 15.95
N GLY A 242 3.78 -3.52 15.70
CA GLY A 242 2.68 -2.61 15.87
C GLY A 242 1.34 -3.30 16.01
N PHE A 243 0.36 -2.50 16.41
CA PHE A 243 -1.02 -2.90 16.49
C PHE A 243 -1.92 -1.79 15.96
N ARG A 244 -3.05 -2.19 15.39
CA ARG A 244 -4.09 -1.29 14.89
C ARG A 244 -5.46 -1.78 15.37
N VAL A 245 -6.30 -0.86 15.83
CA VAL A 245 -7.70 -1.11 16.16
C VAL A 245 -8.56 -0.09 15.45
N PHE A 246 -9.57 -0.53 14.70
CA PHE A 246 -10.34 0.38 13.86
C PHE A 246 -11.78 -0.06 13.58
N ALA A 247 -12.67 0.91 13.44
CA ALA A 247 -14.02 0.74 12.92
C ALA A 247 -14.12 1.42 11.55
N LYS A 248 -14.73 0.75 10.56
CA LYS A 248 -14.89 1.33 9.22
C LYS A 248 -16.02 2.36 9.21
N PRO A 249 -15.91 3.45 8.41
CA PRO A 249 -16.98 4.43 8.25
C PRO A 249 -18.29 3.79 7.80
N ALA A 250 -19.36 4.09 8.52
CA ALA A 250 -20.72 3.68 8.20
C ALA A 250 -21.69 4.85 8.44
N LYS A 251 -22.78 4.91 7.67
CA LYS A 251 -23.78 5.99 7.77
C LYS A 251 -24.33 6.07 9.19
N GLU A 252 -24.38 7.28 9.74
CA GLU A 252 -24.88 7.61 11.09
C GLU A 252 -24.09 6.98 12.24
N HIS A 253 -22.88 6.48 11.98
CA HIS A 253 -22.04 5.85 12.98
C HIS A 253 -20.72 6.61 13.15
N PHE A 254 -20.15 6.50 14.35
CA PHE A 254 -18.76 6.84 14.59
C PHE A 254 -17.86 5.77 13.99
N ASP A 255 -16.73 6.25 13.46
CA ASP A 255 -15.61 5.43 13.03
C ASP A 255 -14.35 5.94 13.72
N TYR A 256 -13.33 5.10 13.79
CA TYR A 256 -12.09 5.46 14.45
C TYR A 256 -10.96 4.52 14.03
N GLU A 257 -9.75 4.98 14.28
CA GLU A 257 -8.55 4.17 14.20
C GLU A 257 -7.56 4.57 15.28
N ILE A 258 -6.91 3.58 15.87
CA ILE A 258 -5.74 3.77 16.71
C ILE A 258 -4.67 2.83 16.18
N GLU A 259 -3.51 3.36 15.83
CA GLU A 259 -2.34 2.57 15.47
C GLU A 259 -1.13 3.01 16.30
N SER A 260 -0.38 2.05 16.82
CA SER A 260 0.89 2.29 17.49
C SER A 260 1.97 1.36 16.97
N ILE A 261 3.13 1.94 16.71
CA ILE A 261 4.26 1.31 16.05
C ILE A 261 5.50 1.56 16.89
N TYR A 262 6.29 0.52 17.12
CA TYR A 262 7.54 0.57 17.85
C TYR A 262 8.65 -0.07 17.02
N GLN A 263 9.80 0.60 16.97
CA GLN A 263 10.98 0.18 16.26
C GLN A 263 12.14 0.06 17.23
N VAL A 264 12.84 -1.07 17.17
CA VAL A 264 14.07 -1.32 17.94
C VAL A 264 15.14 -1.88 17.01
N GLY A 265 16.40 -1.64 17.35
CA GLY A 265 17.54 -2.23 16.65
C GLY A 265 18.67 -1.23 16.47
N GLU A 266 19.24 -1.17 15.28
CA GLU A 266 20.40 -0.33 14.97
C GLU A 266 20.30 0.32 13.60
N VAL A 267 20.78 1.57 13.53
CA VAL A 267 20.89 2.34 12.29
C VAL A 267 22.30 2.92 12.21
N ASP A 268 23.09 2.50 11.23
CA ASP A 268 24.53 2.80 11.10
C ASP A 268 25.28 2.68 12.44
N GLN A 269 25.17 1.51 13.09
CA GLN A 269 25.81 1.19 14.38
C GLN A 269 25.36 2.10 15.55
N THR A 270 24.25 2.81 15.38
CA THR A 270 23.62 3.61 16.45
C THR A 270 22.41 2.86 16.96
N ASN A 271 22.33 2.61 18.27
CA ASN A 271 21.14 2.07 18.91
C ASN A 271 19.90 2.90 18.54
N HIS A 272 18.87 2.20 18.09
CA HIS A 272 17.66 2.77 17.58
C HIS A 272 16.48 2.32 18.44
N PHE A 273 15.75 3.30 18.96
CA PHE A 273 14.41 3.13 19.50
C PHE A 273 13.56 4.29 19.01
N ALA A 274 12.50 3.98 18.28
CA ALA A 274 11.58 4.98 17.77
C ALA A 274 10.15 4.44 17.80
N HIS A 275 9.18 5.34 17.82
CA HIS A 275 7.79 4.96 17.85
C HIS A 275 6.91 5.98 17.14
N ARG A 276 5.79 5.49 16.61
CA ARG A 276 4.78 6.30 15.93
C ARG A 276 3.40 5.93 16.44
N HIS A 277 2.56 6.94 16.63
CA HIS A 277 1.18 6.81 17.04
C HIS A 277 0.30 7.58 16.07
N HIS A 278 -0.77 6.94 15.61
CA HIS A 278 -1.83 7.56 14.85
C HIS A 278 -3.16 7.32 15.57
N GLY A 279 -4.00 8.35 15.57
CA GLY A 279 -5.35 8.27 16.09
C GLY A 279 -6.28 9.07 15.21
N GLU A 280 -7.42 8.50 14.84
CA GLU A 280 -8.51 9.24 14.21
C GLU A 280 -9.86 8.88 14.81
N VAL A 281 -10.76 9.86 14.82
CA VAL A 281 -12.18 9.66 15.12
C VAL A 281 -12.98 10.40 14.07
N GLY A 282 -13.89 9.70 13.43
CA GLY A 282 -14.78 10.25 12.42
C GLY A 282 -16.26 10.01 12.72
N TYR A 283 -17.10 10.82 12.09
CA TYR A 283 -18.55 10.61 12.07
C TYR A 283 -19.08 10.86 10.66
N SER A 284 -19.88 9.92 10.17
CA SER A 284 -20.50 10.00 8.84
C SER A 284 -21.99 10.34 8.96
N PHE A 285 -22.39 11.51 8.47
CA PHE A 285 -23.77 11.99 8.54
C PHE A 285 -24.61 11.40 7.39
N ALA A 286 -25.89 11.09 7.68
CA ALA A 286 -26.88 10.73 6.66
C ALA A 286 -27.55 11.98 6.08
N THR A 287 -26.79 12.74 5.30
CA THR A 287 -27.26 13.92 4.57
C THR A 287 -27.56 13.59 3.11
N GLU A 288 -28.31 14.46 2.42
CA GLU A 288 -28.54 14.33 0.97
C GLU A 288 -27.22 14.30 0.18
N TRP A 289 -26.22 15.05 0.66
CA TRP A 289 -24.84 14.97 0.21
C TRP A 289 -24.01 14.36 1.33
N PRO A 290 -23.67 13.05 1.28
CA PRO A 290 -22.92 12.38 2.34
C PRO A 290 -21.73 13.21 2.81
N LEU A 291 -21.76 13.56 4.09
CA LEU A 291 -20.73 14.34 4.77
C LEU A 291 -20.06 13.45 5.81
N ARG A 292 -18.73 13.44 5.85
CA ARG A 292 -17.96 12.84 6.95
C ARG A 292 -17.01 13.87 7.50
N PHE A 293 -16.95 13.95 8.82
CA PHE A 293 -15.97 14.75 9.55
C PHE A 293 -15.00 13.82 10.27
N VAL A 294 -13.72 14.16 10.26
CA VAL A 294 -12.64 13.39 10.90
C VAL A 294 -11.73 14.32 11.66
N TYR A 295 -11.43 13.95 12.89
CA TYR A 295 -10.33 14.50 13.67
C TYR A 295 -9.16 13.51 13.66
N LEU A 296 -7.96 14.03 13.40
CA LEU A 296 -6.74 13.24 13.20
C LEU A 296 -5.65 13.71 14.17
N PHE A 297 -4.89 12.76 14.68
CA PHE A 297 -3.72 12.94 15.52
C PHE A 297 -2.59 12.05 15.00
N ASP A 298 -1.40 12.62 14.86
CA ASP A 298 -0.20 11.88 14.50
C ASP A 298 0.98 12.34 15.37
N TYR A 299 1.76 11.37 15.83
CA TYR A 299 3.03 11.61 16.50
C TYR A 299 4.05 10.58 16.01
N SER A 300 5.21 11.04 15.57
CA SER A 300 6.37 10.19 15.31
C SER A 300 7.56 10.72 16.08
N SER A 301 8.21 9.85 16.85
CA SER A 301 9.37 10.21 17.65
C SER A 301 10.52 10.72 16.78
N GLY A 302 11.33 11.59 17.38
CA GLY A 302 12.54 12.12 16.79
C GLY A 302 13.58 12.42 17.86
N ASP A 303 14.83 12.54 17.43
CA ASP A 303 15.99 12.81 18.26
C ASP A 303 16.88 13.86 17.57
N LYS A 304 17.81 14.45 18.33
CA LYS A 304 18.83 15.33 17.76
C LYS A 304 19.75 14.60 16.78
N ASN A 305 19.99 13.31 17.02
CA ASN A 305 20.62 12.41 16.08
C ASN A 305 19.56 11.84 15.11
N PRO A 306 19.54 12.24 13.83
CA PRO A 306 18.51 11.81 12.88
C PRO A 306 18.44 10.30 12.67
N LYS A 307 19.51 9.55 12.99
CA LYS A 307 19.55 8.08 12.92
C LYS A 307 18.61 7.40 13.94
N LYS A 308 18.14 8.13 14.94
CA LYS A 308 17.18 7.67 15.95
C LYS A 308 15.76 8.17 15.69
N ASN A 309 15.53 8.91 14.59
CA ASN A 309 14.18 9.28 14.21
C ASN A 309 13.41 8.06 13.71
N PHE A 310 12.09 8.08 13.87
CA PHE A 310 11.23 7.01 13.34
C PHE A 310 11.48 6.77 11.85
N ASP A 311 11.66 5.51 11.48
CA ASP A 311 11.88 5.06 10.11
C ASP A 311 10.56 4.56 9.53
N PHE A 312 10.08 5.18 8.46
CA PHE A 312 8.82 4.81 7.83
C PHE A 312 8.94 3.61 6.88
N LEU A 313 10.05 2.88 6.92
CA LEU A 313 10.40 1.71 6.14
C LEU A 313 10.20 1.94 4.62
N PHE A 314 9.17 1.31 4.06
CA PHE A 314 8.79 1.34 2.65
C PHE A 314 7.46 2.09 2.44
N ALA A 315 7.07 2.91 3.41
CA ALA A 315 5.86 3.72 3.33
C ALA A 315 6.06 4.96 2.45
N LYS A 316 4.94 5.64 2.21
CA LYS A 316 4.92 6.91 1.48
C LYS A 316 5.05 8.07 2.45
N ARG A 317 5.72 9.14 2.01
CA ARG A 317 6.09 10.29 2.85
C ARG A 317 4.92 10.95 3.61
N ARG A 318 3.69 10.95 3.09
CA ARG A 318 2.61 11.75 3.71
C ARG A 318 1.19 11.19 3.57
N ALA A 319 0.99 9.88 3.70
CA ALA A 319 -0.33 9.24 3.51
C ALA A 319 -1.50 9.98 4.23
N GLU A 320 -1.26 10.53 5.42
CA GLU A 320 -2.26 11.26 6.22
C GLU A 320 -2.41 12.75 5.88
N TYR A 321 -1.40 13.36 5.27
CA TYR A 321 -1.34 14.82 5.05
C TYR A 321 -1.58 15.19 3.57
N GLY A 322 -2.25 14.28 2.85
CA GLY A 322 -2.64 14.45 1.47
C GLY A 322 -1.65 13.84 0.46
N PRO A 323 -1.78 14.20 -0.82
CA PRO A 323 -1.06 13.53 -1.89
C PRO A 323 0.46 13.75 -1.88
N THR A 324 1.26 12.69 -2.11
CA THR A 324 2.73 12.76 -2.26
C THR A 324 3.17 13.06 -3.70
N GLY A 325 3.60 14.29 -3.97
CA GLY A 325 4.06 14.74 -5.28
C GLY A 325 5.44 15.43 -5.22
N ILE A 326 5.66 16.45 -6.04
CA ILE A 326 6.85 17.32 -5.96
C ILE A 326 6.91 18.09 -4.62
N LEU A 327 5.75 18.32 -4.00
CA LEU A 327 5.64 18.88 -2.66
C LEU A 327 5.82 17.79 -1.59
N GLY A 328 7.02 17.71 -1.02
CA GLY A 328 7.43 16.68 -0.05
C GLY A 328 8.05 17.22 1.23
N ILE A 329 7.47 18.24 1.83
CA ILE A 329 8.03 18.98 2.99
C ILE A 329 7.97 18.18 4.29
N ILE A 330 6.93 17.35 4.44
CA ILE A 330 6.64 16.65 5.70
C ILE A 330 6.90 15.16 5.52
N PHE A 331 7.68 14.60 6.44
CA PHE A 331 7.89 13.16 6.61
C PHE A 331 7.24 12.71 7.91
N PRO A 332 6.81 11.45 8.04
CA PRO A 332 6.16 10.96 9.24
C PRO A 332 7.23 10.54 10.26
N SER A 333 8.18 11.43 10.54
CA SER A 333 9.39 11.21 11.32
C SER A 333 9.75 12.51 12.01
N ASN A 334 10.00 12.48 13.33
CA ASN A 334 10.21 13.68 14.15
C ASN A 334 9.11 14.74 13.96
N ILE A 335 7.85 14.33 14.16
CA ILE A 335 6.69 15.19 13.95
C ILE A 335 5.65 15.00 15.06
N ILE A 336 5.01 16.09 15.43
CA ILE A 336 3.76 16.11 16.19
C ILE A 336 2.72 16.92 15.40
N SER A 337 1.61 16.27 15.07
CA SER A 337 0.43 16.88 14.46
C SER A 337 -0.74 16.69 15.42
N PRO A 338 -0.88 17.58 16.42
CA PRO A 338 -1.84 17.38 17.51
C PRO A 338 -3.28 17.70 17.09
N VAL A 339 -3.47 18.39 15.95
CA VAL A 339 -4.79 18.79 15.45
C VAL A 339 -4.80 18.67 13.93
N GLY A 340 -5.63 17.77 13.42
CA GLY A 340 -6.00 17.70 12.01
C GLY A 340 -7.51 17.55 11.89
N PHE A 341 -8.14 18.34 11.01
CA PHE A 341 -9.55 18.17 10.68
C PHE A 341 -9.69 17.90 9.19
N ARG A 342 -10.48 16.90 8.83
CA ARG A 342 -10.83 16.59 7.44
C ARG A 342 -12.33 16.46 7.32
N SER A 343 -12.89 17.13 6.33
CA SER A 343 -14.28 16.92 5.91
C SER A 343 -14.31 16.43 4.47
N THR A 344 -15.10 15.41 4.19
CA THR A 344 -15.38 14.95 2.83
C THR A 344 -16.86 15.10 2.55
N LEU A 345 -17.19 15.75 1.42
CA LEU A 345 -18.55 15.97 0.95
C LEU A 345 -18.71 15.29 -0.40
N GLN A 346 -19.72 14.43 -0.53
CA GLN A 346 -20.03 13.76 -1.79
C GLN A 346 -21.36 14.29 -2.37
N PRO A 347 -21.36 15.32 -3.22
CA PRO A 347 -22.60 15.95 -3.67
C PRO A 347 -23.41 15.08 -4.64
N ILE A 348 -22.74 14.26 -5.45
CA ILE A 348 -23.34 13.28 -6.36
C ILE A 348 -22.47 12.02 -6.39
N SER A 349 -23.05 10.88 -6.75
CA SER A 349 -22.37 9.57 -6.72
C SER A 349 -21.13 9.47 -7.62
N THR A 350 -21.03 10.34 -8.64
CA THR A 350 -19.91 10.38 -9.59
C THR A 350 -18.76 11.28 -9.14
N VAL A 351 -18.98 12.17 -8.17
CA VAL A 351 -17.93 12.95 -7.52
C VAL A 351 -17.47 12.16 -6.29
N LYS A 352 -16.17 11.98 -6.12
CA LYS A 352 -15.58 11.24 -4.99
C LYS A 352 -14.51 12.08 -4.32
#